data_AF-A0A7J3JRH9-F1
#
_entry.id   AF-A0A7J3JRH9-F1
#
_cell.length_a   1.000
_cell.length_b   1.000
_cell.length_c   1.000
_cell.angle_alpha   90.00
_cell.angle_beta   90.00
_cell.angle_gamma   90.00
#
_symmetry.space_group_name_H-M   'P 1'
#
loop_
_entity.id
_entity.type
_entity.pdbx_description
1 polymer ?
#
loop_
_entity_poly.entity_id
_entity_poly.type
_entity_poly.pdbx_seq_one_letter_code
_entity_poly.pdbx_strand_id
1 'polypeptide(L)'
;MFKDFLLKLRGKKGVQGTVDRETMYALYNLLIDVRFDLVEAFYNIARRRLRELYDLYSMTMLKFDKLLQALRRLLDKPIEYGLKRLTDDEVDKFIYILPLELSMTMRSLIQNSKMLKEFSQSTPQHYLKSIINIIDDCIEDVAKYADRILDTYQ
;
A
#
# COMPACT_ATOMS: atom_id res chain seq x y z
N MET A 1 -0.82 -14.38 -10.43
CA MET A 1 -1.84 -13.59 -9.71
C MET A 1 -1.52 -12.09 -9.72
N PHE A 2 -0.54 -11.57 -8.97
CA PHE A 2 -0.20 -10.12 -8.99
C PHE A 2 0.29 -9.61 -10.36
N LYS A 3 1.06 -10.43 -11.08
CA LYS A 3 1.50 -10.13 -12.46
C LYS A 3 0.31 -10.01 -13.42
N ASP A 4 -0.70 -10.86 -13.24
CA ASP A 4 -1.90 -10.90 -14.09
C ASP A 4 -2.80 -9.69 -13.82
N PHE A 5 -2.94 -9.28 -12.56
CA PHE A 5 -3.59 -8.02 -12.16
C PHE A 5 -2.96 -6.81 -12.87
N LEU A 6 -1.63 -6.69 -12.82
CA LEU A 6 -0.91 -5.58 -13.48
C LEU A 6 -1.04 -5.62 -15.02
N LEU A 7 -1.09 -6.82 -15.60
CA LEU A 7 -1.28 -7.01 -17.04
C LEU A 7 -2.70 -6.64 -17.47
N LYS A 8 -3.72 -7.03 -16.70
CA LYS A 8 -5.12 -6.62 -16.91
C LYS A 8 -5.26 -5.09 -16.89
N LEU A 9 -4.63 -4.43 -15.93
CA LEU A 9 -4.62 -2.97 -15.82
C LEU A 9 -3.88 -2.26 -16.96
N ARG A 10 -2.88 -2.90 -17.56
CA ARG A 10 -2.14 -2.33 -18.69
C ARG A 10 -2.95 -2.34 -20.00
N GLY A 11 -3.91 -3.26 -20.12
CA GLY A 11 -4.79 -3.40 -21.28
C GLY A 11 -6.15 -2.69 -21.15
N LYS A 12 -6.66 -2.53 -19.93
CA LYS A 12 -7.97 -1.89 -19.66
C LYS A 12 -7.84 -0.35 -19.56
N LYS A 13 -7.51 0.33 -20.67
CA LYS A 13 -7.85 1.75 -20.84
C LYS A 13 -9.34 1.82 -21.21
N GLY A 14 -10.21 1.99 -20.23
CA GLY A 14 -11.59 2.42 -20.48
C GLY A 14 -12.69 1.36 -20.37
N VAL A 15 -12.82 0.71 -19.21
CA VAL A 15 -14.11 0.08 -18.85
C VAL A 15 -14.74 0.94 -17.75
N GLN A 16 -15.64 1.83 -18.17
CA GLN A 16 -16.53 2.62 -17.31
C GLN A 16 -17.60 1.70 -16.73
N GLY A 17 -17.22 0.81 -15.81
CA GLY A 17 -18.17 0.34 -14.83
C GLY A 17 -18.25 1.31 -13.66
N THR A 18 -19.27 1.17 -12.83
CA THR A 18 -19.45 1.96 -11.59
C THR A 18 -18.42 1.55 -10.53
N VAL A 19 -17.12 1.70 -10.83
CA VAL A 19 -16.05 1.55 -9.84
C VAL A 19 -16.40 2.44 -8.65
N ASP A 20 -16.41 1.87 -7.45
CA ASP A 20 -16.61 2.62 -6.22
C ASP A 20 -15.42 3.57 -6.02
N ARG A 21 -15.57 4.74 -6.62
CA ARG A 21 -14.51 5.76 -6.72
C ARG A 21 -14.18 6.32 -5.35
N GLU A 22 -15.15 6.34 -4.43
CA GLU A 22 -14.96 6.81 -3.06
C GLU A 22 -14.06 5.85 -2.28
N THR A 23 -14.36 4.55 -2.31
CA THR A 23 -13.50 3.51 -1.70
C THR A 23 -12.10 3.51 -2.31
N MET A 24 -11.99 3.59 -3.63
CA MET A 24 -10.68 3.62 -4.31
C MET A 24 -9.88 4.87 -3.94
N TYR A 25 -10.56 6.02 -3.82
CA TYR A 25 -9.93 7.27 -3.41
C TYR A 25 -9.44 7.20 -1.96
N ALA A 26 -10.27 6.71 -1.05
CA ALA A 26 -9.88 6.52 0.35
C ALA A 26 -8.67 5.58 0.47
N LEU A 27 -8.72 4.44 -0.23
CA LEU A 27 -7.63 3.47 -0.26
C LEU A 27 -6.34 4.08 -0.80
N TYR A 28 -6.40 4.84 -1.90
CA TYR A 28 -5.25 5.51 -2.48
C TYR A 28 -4.59 6.48 -1.49
N ASN A 29 -5.37 7.34 -0.82
CA ASN A 29 -4.82 8.30 0.14
C ASN A 29 -4.18 7.62 1.35
N LEU A 30 -4.81 6.58 1.89
CA LEU A 30 -4.24 5.80 2.99
C LEU A 30 -2.93 5.12 2.60
N LEU A 31 -2.85 4.51 1.41
CA LEU A 31 -1.61 3.90 0.93
C LEU A 31 -0.53 4.96 0.66
N ILE A 32 -0.88 6.16 0.22
CA ILE A 32 0.09 7.25 0.11
C ILE A 32 0.67 7.60 1.49
N ASP A 33 -0.16 7.67 2.53
CA ASP A 33 0.31 7.94 3.89
C ASP A 33 1.23 6.84 4.43
N VAL A 34 0.85 5.57 4.25
CA VAL A 34 1.66 4.39 4.58
C VAL A 34 3.03 4.44 3.89
N ARG A 35 3.07 4.92 2.65
CA ARG A 35 4.32 5.02 1.88
C ARG A 35 5.40 5.81 2.61
N PHE A 36 5.03 6.88 3.31
CA PHE A 36 6.00 7.70 4.02
C PHE A 36 6.69 6.91 5.13
N ASP A 37 5.94 6.12 5.90
CA ASP A 37 6.52 5.26 6.94
C ASP A 37 7.47 4.22 6.37
N LEU A 38 7.09 3.60 5.24
CA LEU A 38 7.94 2.62 4.58
C LEU A 38 9.23 3.27 4.04
N VAL A 39 9.14 4.43 3.39
CA VAL A 39 10.33 5.15 2.91
C VAL A 39 11.27 5.51 4.07
N GLU A 40 10.74 6.01 5.19
CA GLU A 40 11.54 6.30 6.38
C GLU A 40 12.17 5.04 6.99
N ALA A 41 11.41 3.94 7.08
CA ALA A 41 11.92 2.67 7.54
C ALA A 41 13.08 2.16 6.67
N PHE A 42 12.98 2.29 5.35
CA PHE A 42 14.05 1.92 4.45
C PHE A 42 15.33 2.72 4.71
N TYR A 43 15.23 4.05 4.92
CA TYR A 43 16.39 4.87 5.25
C TYR A 43 17.07 4.42 6.55
N ASN A 44 16.29 4.07 7.58
CA ASN A 44 16.82 3.56 8.84
C ASN A 44 17.52 2.20 8.66
N ILE A 45 16.91 1.27 7.92
CA ILE A 45 17.49 -0.04 7.59
C ILE A 45 18.79 0.14 6.77
N ALA A 46 18.79 1.07 5.82
CA ALA A 46 19.96 1.41 5.00
C ALA A 46 21.10 1.96 5.86
N ARG A 47 20.81 2.91 6.75
CA ARG A 47 21.78 3.50 7.69
C ARG A 47 22.40 2.44 8.60
N ARG A 48 21.62 1.45 9.03
CA ARG A 48 22.08 0.32 9.84
C ARG A 48 22.78 -0.79 9.05
N ARG A 49 22.84 -0.68 7.72
CA ARG A 49 23.49 -1.65 6.82
C ARG A 49 22.93 -3.08 6.94
N LEU A 50 21.63 -3.22 7.20
CA LEU A 50 20.95 -4.53 7.31
C LEU A 50 20.65 -5.11 5.92
N ARG A 51 21.71 -5.47 5.18
CA ARG A 51 21.66 -5.84 3.75
C ARG A 51 20.74 -7.03 3.45
N GLU A 52 20.66 -7.99 4.36
CA GLU A 52 19.80 -9.17 4.21
C GLU A 52 18.30 -8.84 4.11
N LEU A 53 17.90 -7.64 4.52
CA LEU A 53 16.52 -7.17 4.38
C LEU A 53 16.27 -6.48 3.03
N TYR A 54 17.30 -6.09 2.28
CA TYR A 54 17.15 -5.21 1.12
C TYR A 54 16.33 -5.85 0.01
N ASP A 55 16.58 -7.11 -0.33
CA ASP A 55 15.87 -7.79 -1.41
C ASP A 55 14.39 -7.93 -1.07
N LEU A 56 14.09 -8.41 0.14
CA LEU A 56 12.72 -8.54 0.64
C LEU A 56 12.02 -7.17 0.64
N TYR A 57 12.64 -6.15 1.24
CA TYR A 57 12.09 -4.81 1.31
C TYR A 57 11.83 -4.21 -0.07
N SER A 58 12.78 -4.35 -0.99
CA SER A 58 12.69 -3.80 -2.35
C SER A 58 11.57 -4.47 -3.13
N MET A 59 11.38 -5.77 -2.96
CA MET A 59 10.28 -6.50 -3.59
C MET A 59 8.92 -6.07 -3.04
N THR A 60 8.79 -5.92 -1.72
CA THR A 60 7.58 -5.41 -1.06
C THR A 60 7.26 -4.00 -1.52
N MET A 61 8.26 -3.09 -1.55
CA MET A 61 8.08 -1.73 -2.06
C MET A 61 7.71 -1.69 -3.54
N LEU A 62 8.28 -2.57 -4.37
CA LEU A 62 7.94 -2.65 -5.78
C LEU A 62 6.47 -3.08 -5.97
N LYS A 63 5.98 -4.05 -5.19
CA LYS A 63 4.55 -4.42 -5.20
C LYS A 63 3.69 -3.24 -4.77
N PHE A 64 4.07 -2.58 -3.67
CA PHE A 64 3.38 -1.43 -3.11
C PHE A 64 3.25 -0.26 -4.10
N ASP A 65 4.36 0.17 -4.70
CA ASP A 65 4.38 1.30 -5.64
C ASP A 65 3.59 0.98 -6.91
N LYS A 66 3.54 -0.28 -7.34
CA LYS A 66 2.72 -0.72 -8.47
C LYS A 66 1.22 -0.68 -8.15
N LEU A 67 0.82 -1.08 -6.94
CA LEU A 67 -0.55 -0.96 -6.46
C LEU A 67 -0.97 0.52 -6.40
N LEU A 68 -0.13 1.40 -5.84
CA LEU A 68 -0.38 2.84 -5.84
C LEU A 68 -0.53 3.42 -7.25
N GLN A 69 0.35 3.04 -8.18
CA GLN A 69 0.27 3.47 -9.57
C GLN A 69 -1.00 2.98 -10.27
N ALA A 70 -1.45 1.75 -9.95
CA ALA A 70 -2.71 1.20 -10.46
C ALA A 70 -3.89 2.04 -9.98
N LEU A 71 -4.03 2.25 -8.67
CA LEU A 71 -5.10 3.05 -8.07
C LEU A 71 -5.11 4.47 -8.60
N ARG A 72 -3.94 5.12 -8.72
CA ARG A 72 -3.82 6.46 -9.31
C ARG A 72 -4.39 6.52 -10.72
N ARG A 73 -4.07 5.54 -11.57
CA ARG A 73 -4.57 5.46 -12.95
C ARG A 73 -6.08 5.22 -13.00
N LEU A 74 -6.61 4.37 -12.12
CA LEU A 74 -8.04 4.12 -12.02
C LEU A 74 -8.83 5.35 -11.57
N LEU A 75 -8.22 6.19 -10.75
CA LEU A 75 -8.81 7.44 -10.27
C LEU A 75 -8.61 8.62 -11.23
N ASP A 76 -7.96 8.42 -12.38
CA ASP A 76 -7.51 9.47 -13.31
C ASP A 76 -6.71 10.60 -12.63
N LYS A 77 -5.97 10.28 -11.56
CA LYS A 77 -5.20 11.28 -10.81
C LYS A 77 -3.89 11.61 -11.52
N PRO A 78 -3.49 12.90 -11.59
CA PRO A 78 -2.16 13.27 -12.05
C PRO A 78 -1.08 12.73 -11.11
N ILE A 79 0.18 12.75 -11.55
CA ILE A 79 1.31 12.54 -10.63
C ILE A 79 1.39 13.79 -9.76
N GLU A 80 1.15 13.61 -8.46
CA GLU A 80 1.20 14.69 -7.48
C GLU A 80 2.61 14.78 -6.88
N TYR A 81 3.15 15.99 -6.78
CA TYR A 81 4.40 16.29 -6.10
C TYR A 81 4.10 17.03 -4.79
N GLY A 82 4.91 16.80 -3.75
CA GLY A 82 4.72 17.49 -2.46
C GLY A 82 3.53 16.95 -1.65
N LEU A 83 3.26 15.65 -1.74
CA LEU A 83 2.26 14.96 -0.93
C LEU A 83 2.50 15.24 0.57
N LYS A 84 1.41 15.37 1.33
CA LYS A 84 1.44 15.59 2.78
C LYS A 84 0.95 14.33 3.50
N ARG A 85 1.48 14.13 4.71
CA ARG A 85 0.94 13.17 5.68
C ARG A 85 -0.51 13.51 5.98
N LEU A 86 -1.32 12.47 6.19
CA LEU A 86 -2.67 12.64 6.70
C LEU A 86 -2.62 12.91 8.21
N THR A 87 -3.61 13.64 8.72
CA THR A 87 -3.87 13.69 10.16
C THR A 87 -4.53 12.39 10.63
N ASP A 88 -4.47 12.09 11.94
CA ASP A 88 -5.13 10.89 12.47
C ASP A 88 -6.66 10.91 12.20
N ASP A 89 -7.30 12.08 12.28
CA ASP A 89 -8.72 12.26 11.93
C ASP A 89 -9.01 11.94 10.45
N GLU A 90 -8.11 12.34 9.54
CA GLU A 90 -8.23 12.03 8.11
C GLU A 90 -8.05 10.54 7.85
N VAL A 91 -7.09 9.90 8.53
CA VAL A 91 -6.89 8.45 8.47
C VAL A 91 -8.16 7.73 8.88
N ASP A 92 -8.73 8.05 10.04
CA ASP A 92 -9.94 7.39 10.54
C ASP A 92 -11.12 7.62 9.59
N LYS A 93 -11.31 8.86 9.09
CA LYS A 93 -12.34 9.16 8.10
C LYS A 93 -12.22 8.28 6.86
N PHE A 94 -11.02 8.13 6.31
CA PHE A 94 -10.82 7.27 5.14
C PHE A 94 -11.03 5.79 5.47
N ILE A 95 -10.64 5.33 6.65
CA ILE A 95 -10.87 3.94 7.05
C ILE A 95 -12.37 3.61 7.15
N TYR A 96 -13.21 4.54 7.64
CA TYR A 96 -14.66 4.33 7.73
C TYR A 96 -15.38 4.26 6.39
N ILE A 97 -14.77 4.78 5.32
CA ILE A 97 -15.30 4.63 3.95
C ILE A 97 -15.09 3.20 3.44
N LEU A 98 -14.03 2.51 3.89
CA LEU A 98 -13.67 1.21 3.37
C LEU A 98 -14.64 0.11 3.86
N PRO A 99 -14.97 -0.86 2.99
CA PRO A 99 -15.67 -2.07 3.42
C PRO A 99 -14.93 -2.81 4.54
N LEU A 100 -15.67 -3.49 5.41
CA LEU A 100 -15.15 -4.02 6.68
C LEU A 100 -13.83 -4.78 6.53
N GLU A 101 -13.77 -5.76 5.62
CA GLU A 101 -12.57 -6.56 5.38
C GLU A 101 -11.36 -5.69 5.00
N LEU A 102 -11.57 -4.75 4.05
CA LEU A 102 -10.50 -3.86 3.60
C LEU A 102 -10.08 -2.89 4.71
N SER A 103 -11.03 -2.40 5.52
CA SER A 103 -10.73 -1.53 6.66
C SER A 103 -9.83 -2.24 7.69
N MET A 104 -10.07 -3.52 7.95
CA MET A 104 -9.24 -4.34 8.85
C MET A 104 -7.83 -4.53 8.28
N THR A 105 -7.72 -4.91 7.00
CA THR A 105 -6.41 -5.06 6.33
C THR A 105 -5.64 -3.74 6.32
N MET A 106 -6.31 -2.61 6.05
CA MET A 106 -5.66 -1.30 6.05
C MET A 106 -5.21 -0.85 7.43
N ARG A 107 -6.00 -1.09 8.48
CA ARG A 107 -5.58 -0.83 9.87
C ARG A 107 -4.32 -1.64 10.22
N SER A 108 -4.29 -2.92 9.84
CA SER A 108 -3.10 -3.77 10.02
C SER A 108 -1.89 -3.22 9.27
N LEU A 109 -2.06 -2.83 8.00
CA LEU A 109 -0.99 -2.28 7.19
C LEU A 109 -0.40 -0.99 7.80
N ILE A 110 -1.26 -0.07 8.24
CA ILE A 110 -0.87 1.20 8.89
C ILE A 110 -0.12 0.94 10.19
N GLN A 111 -0.64 0.04 11.03
CA GLN A 111 0.01 -0.31 12.28
C GLN A 111 1.40 -0.92 12.04
N ASN A 112 1.49 -1.88 11.13
CA ASN A 112 2.76 -2.56 10.83
C ASN A 112 3.77 -1.62 10.15
N SER A 113 3.33 -0.67 9.30
CA SER A 113 4.25 0.32 8.72
C SER A 113 4.81 1.26 9.78
N LYS A 114 3.98 1.74 10.72
CA LYS A 114 4.41 2.56 11.87
C LYS A 114 5.41 1.77 12.75
N MET A 115 5.08 0.53 13.09
CA MET A 115 5.98 -0.36 13.85
C MET A 115 7.31 -0.59 13.13
N LEU A 116 7.27 -0.85 11.82
CA LEU A 116 8.48 -1.05 11.02
C LEU A 116 9.36 0.20 11.02
N LYS A 117 8.77 1.39 10.85
CA LYS A 117 9.48 2.67 10.93
C LYS A 117 10.15 2.84 12.29
N GLU A 118 9.44 2.62 13.39
CA GLU A 118 9.99 2.78 14.74
C GLU A 118 11.10 1.77 15.01
N PHE A 119 10.84 0.49 14.77
CA PHE A 119 11.74 -0.61 15.10
C PHE A 119 12.95 -0.70 14.16
N SER A 120 12.83 -0.16 12.94
CA SER A 120 13.95 -0.07 12.02
C SER A 120 15.15 0.67 12.59
N GLN A 121 15.00 1.47 13.64
CA GLN A 121 16.09 2.23 14.26
C GLN A 121 17.00 1.38 15.17
N SER A 122 16.46 0.36 15.85
CA SER A 122 17.20 -0.32 16.94
C SER A 122 16.95 -1.83 17.05
N THR A 123 15.87 -2.34 16.47
CA THR A 123 15.42 -3.73 16.69
C THR A 123 16.23 -4.75 15.88
N PRO A 124 16.42 -5.99 16.38
CA PRO A 124 17.09 -7.05 15.64
C PRO A 124 16.44 -7.37 14.28
N GLN A 125 17.26 -7.82 13.35
CA GLN A 125 16.89 -8.01 11.95
C GLN A 125 15.75 -9.02 11.74
N HIS A 126 15.71 -10.10 12.51
CA HIS A 126 14.69 -11.15 12.34
C HIS A 126 13.26 -10.64 12.65
N TYR A 127 13.12 -9.71 13.60
CA TYR A 127 11.84 -9.05 13.86
C TYR A 127 11.43 -8.14 12.70
N LEU A 128 12.37 -7.36 12.16
CA LEU A 128 12.10 -6.50 11.00
C LEU A 128 11.66 -7.33 9.79
N LYS A 129 12.31 -8.48 9.55
CA LYS A 129 11.93 -9.42 8.50
C LYS A 129 10.48 -9.90 8.67
N SER A 130 10.09 -10.25 9.90
CA SER A 130 8.72 -10.66 10.21
C SER A 130 7.71 -9.56 9.88
N ILE A 131 7.98 -8.32 10.30
CA ILE A 131 7.10 -7.17 10.04
C ILE A 131 7.00 -6.89 8.53
N ILE A 132 8.11 -6.97 7.79
CA ILE A 132 8.10 -6.78 6.33
C ILE A 132 7.23 -7.85 5.64
N ASN A 133 7.30 -9.11 6.08
CA ASN A 133 6.44 -10.17 5.52
C ASN A 133 4.95 -9.89 5.80
N ILE A 134 4.60 -9.46 7.02
CA ILE A 134 3.22 -9.09 7.36
C ILE A 134 2.72 -7.93 6.47
N ILE A 135 3.56 -6.93 6.23
CA ILE A 135 3.25 -5.83 5.32
C ILE A 135 3.05 -6.34 3.89
N ASP A 136 3.92 -7.23 3.41
CA ASP A 136 3.82 -7.84 2.08
C ASP A 136 2.48 -8.58 1.91
N ASP A 137 2.08 -9.38 2.89
CA ASP A 137 0.80 -10.09 2.91
C ASP A 137 -0.39 -9.10 2.87
N CYS A 138 -0.35 -8.04 3.68
CA CYS A 138 -1.39 -7.01 3.68
C CYS A 138 -1.49 -6.31 2.30
N ILE A 139 -0.36 -6.04 1.65
CA ILE A 139 -0.33 -5.43 0.31
C ILE A 139 -0.96 -6.36 -0.72
N GLU A 140 -0.67 -7.66 -0.64
CA GLU A 140 -1.29 -8.65 -1.52
C GLU A 140 -2.80 -8.73 -1.33
N ASP A 141 -3.28 -8.68 -0.10
CA ASP A 141 -4.71 -8.73 0.20
C ASP A 141 -5.44 -7.47 -0.28
N VAL A 142 -4.84 -6.28 -0.09
CA VAL A 142 -5.36 -5.04 -0.67
C VAL A 142 -5.39 -5.12 -2.20
N ALA A 143 -4.34 -5.65 -2.83
CA ALA A 143 -4.29 -5.80 -4.28
C ALA A 143 -5.35 -6.77 -4.81
N LYS A 144 -5.59 -7.91 -4.12
CA LYS A 144 -6.67 -8.84 -4.46
C LYS A 144 -8.04 -8.17 -4.34
N TYR A 145 -8.24 -7.36 -3.31
CA TYR A 145 -9.49 -6.61 -3.13
C TYR A 145 -9.71 -5.61 -4.27
N ALA A 146 -8.67 -4.84 -4.63
CA ALA A 146 -8.71 -3.92 -5.75
C ALA A 146 -8.99 -4.64 -7.08
N ASP A 147 -8.41 -5.81 -7.33
CA ASP A 147 -8.69 -6.63 -8.53
C ASP A 147 -10.15 -7.09 -8.59
N ARG A 148 -10.69 -7.57 -7.45
CA ARG A 148 -12.11 -7.98 -7.38
C ARG A 148 -13.05 -6.84 -7.75
N ILE A 149 -12.78 -5.62 -7.28
CA ILE A 149 -13.62 -4.46 -7.65
C ILE A 149 -13.57 -4.20 -9.16
N LEU A 150 -12.44 -4.44 -9.82
CA LEU A 150 -12.32 -4.25 -11.27
C LEU A 150 -12.95 -5.36 -12.10
N ASP A 151 -13.06 -6.56 -11.54
CA ASP A 151 -13.67 -7.72 -12.20
C ASP A 151 -15.22 -7.72 -12.04
N THR A 152 -15.77 -7.18 -10.95
CA THR A 152 -17.24 -7.07 -10.72
C THR A 152 -17.96 -6.17 -11.72
N TYR A 153 -17.21 -5.35 -12.46
CA TYR A 153 -17.74 -4.38 -13.41
C TYR A 153 -17.41 -4.70 -14.88
N GLN A 154 -17.08 -5.96 -15.18
CA GLN A 154 -17.00 -6.52 -16.53
C GLN A 154 -18.33 -7.15 -16.94
#